data_AF-A0A855KPY5-F1
#
_entry.id   AF-A0A855KPY5-F1
#
_cell.length_a   1.000
_cell.length_b   1.000
_cell.length_c   1.000
_cell.angle_alpha   90.00
_cell.angle_beta   90.00
_cell.angle_gamma   90.00
#
_symmetry.space_group_name_H-M   'P 1'
#
loop_
_entity.id
_entity.type
_entity.pdbx_description
1 polymer ?
#
loop_
_entity_poly.entity_id
_entity_poly.type
_entity_poly.pdbx_seq_one_letter_code
_entity_poly.pdbx_strand_id
1 'polypeptide(L)'
;MNLLHFLLLTLALLALSGFTPVASASMDDCQFNLSQPVLDYGLMNRAIRPDAAPERNLGERQLSLTLSCAQPIDMSLFYRAMATTTERFHFAERGSYQMRIRDAVLDGQSVEIGLIAGIGQPPAEMASSLIWRPEHGIVPVQAGVAVQGRSFSAQLQLTAWVQEQGMQVRDAVTWEAFGVFDAVAAGRTREATLRARFAPAACEPVLSNGGVVDFGTLSKKDLHADQDTRLPPKSLTLRVGCDAPTSFALIMHDNRSGSAMLDSEIDYGLGKDGSGNRIGRFSLHVDPADANADGFARLYQTHSSIAGTAWNTGSANPIAIGKSRYLAFTDNDGSSAGPVLIQNLSTTVTVDAVIAPTHSLDLSRAIELDGAGTIEIIYL
;
A
#
# COMPACT_ATOMS: atom_id res chain seq x y z
N MET A 1 -101.80 -41.87 33.74
CA MET A 1 -101.07 -41.59 34.99
C MET A 1 -99.75 -40.95 34.64
N ASN A 2 -99.40 -39.90 35.37
CA ASN A 2 -98.45 -38.83 35.04
C ASN A 2 -96.97 -39.25 34.86
N LEU A 3 -96.23 -38.29 34.28
CA LEU A 3 -94.79 -37.97 34.38
C LEU A 3 -93.84 -38.68 33.40
N LEU A 4 -92.76 -38.07 32.88
CA LEU A 4 -92.28 -36.69 32.66
C LEU A 4 -90.93 -36.87 31.92
N HIS A 5 -90.68 -36.07 30.87
CA HIS A 5 -89.38 -35.47 30.43
C HIS A 5 -88.06 -36.29 30.40
N PHE A 6 -87.13 -36.18 29.44
CA PHE A 6 -86.94 -35.43 28.19
C PHE A 6 -85.58 -35.87 27.61
N LEU A 7 -85.46 -35.90 26.27
CA LEU A 7 -84.28 -35.51 25.46
C LEU A 7 -82.94 -36.29 25.51
N LEU A 8 -82.50 -36.86 24.37
CA LEU A 8 -81.73 -36.21 23.28
C LEU A 8 -80.96 -37.26 22.42
N LEU A 9 -81.11 -37.14 21.09
CA LEU A 9 -80.36 -37.84 20.03
C LEU A 9 -78.85 -37.51 20.04
N THR A 10 -78.01 -38.43 19.57
CA THR A 10 -76.88 -38.10 18.68
C THR A 10 -76.53 -39.22 17.68
N LEU A 11 -76.48 -38.83 16.41
CA LEU A 11 -76.12 -39.59 15.21
C LEU A 11 -74.62 -39.37 14.95
N ALA A 12 -73.86 -40.44 14.67
CA ALA A 12 -72.44 -40.36 14.34
C ALA A 12 -72.23 -40.20 12.82
N LEU A 13 -71.59 -39.11 12.39
CA LEU A 13 -70.97 -38.98 11.07
C LEU A 13 -69.55 -38.42 11.23
N LEU A 14 -68.55 -39.20 10.83
CA LEU A 14 -67.17 -38.77 10.68
C LEU A 14 -67.05 -37.87 9.44
N ALA A 15 -66.51 -36.66 9.61
CA ALA A 15 -66.03 -35.82 8.52
C ALA A 15 -64.50 -35.70 8.60
N LEU A 16 -63.81 -36.12 7.54
CA LEU A 16 -62.39 -35.85 7.30
C LEU A 16 -62.21 -34.35 6.99
N SER A 17 -61.44 -33.64 7.81
CA SER A 17 -60.90 -32.32 7.46
C SER A 17 -59.48 -32.48 6.91
N GLY A 18 -59.30 -32.13 5.64
CA GLY A 18 -57.99 -31.99 5.02
C GLY A 18 -57.27 -30.76 5.58
N PHE A 19 -56.12 -30.99 6.21
CA PHE A 19 -55.13 -29.94 6.47
C PHE A 19 -54.39 -29.67 5.16
N THR A 20 -54.64 -28.53 4.53
CA THR A 20 -53.70 -27.99 3.53
C THR A 20 -52.54 -27.34 4.28
N PRO A 21 -51.27 -27.70 4.01
CA PRO A 21 -50.14 -26.96 4.56
C PRO A 21 -50.09 -25.60 3.86
N VAL A 22 -50.16 -24.53 4.64
CA VAL A 22 -49.79 -23.19 4.18
C VAL A 22 -48.27 -23.24 3.95
N ALA A 23 -47.86 -23.27 2.69
CA ALA A 23 -46.46 -23.12 2.32
C ALA A 23 -46.07 -21.66 2.61
N SER A 24 -45.40 -21.43 3.73
CA SER A 24 -44.62 -20.22 3.97
C SER A 24 -43.52 -20.19 2.91
N ALA A 25 -43.65 -19.32 1.90
CA ALA A 25 -42.56 -19.00 1.01
C ALA A 25 -41.40 -18.48 1.86
N SER A 26 -40.34 -19.28 1.96
CA SER A 26 -39.21 -18.99 2.84
C SER A 26 -38.37 -17.85 2.28
N MET A 27 -37.87 -16.97 3.17
CA MET A 27 -36.80 -16.00 2.89
C MET A 27 -35.43 -16.69 2.61
N ASP A 28 -35.41 -18.01 2.49
CA ASP A 28 -34.21 -18.83 2.28
C ASP A 28 -33.58 -18.72 0.88
N ASP A 29 -34.29 -18.19 -0.13
CA ASP A 29 -33.87 -18.24 -1.54
C ASP A 29 -33.11 -17.00 -2.07
N CYS A 30 -32.69 -16.10 -1.18
CA CYS A 30 -31.90 -14.93 -1.56
C CYS A 30 -30.41 -15.07 -1.20
N GLN A 31 -29.54 -14.73 -2.15
CA GLN A 31 -28.10 -14.64 -1.98
C GLN A 31 -27.64 -13.19 -2.12
N PHE A 32 -26.95 -12.67 -1.12
CA PHE A 32 -26.30 -11.36 -1.18
C PHE A 32 -24.79 -11.56 -1.13
N ASN A 33 -24.02 -10.95 -2.02
CA ASN A 33 -22.57 -11.13 -2.11
C ASN A 33 -21.87 -9.79 -2.32
N LEU A 34 -20.66 -9.68 -1.75
CA LEU A 34 -19.70 -8.61 -2.01
C LEU A 34 -18.46 -9.24 -2.65
N SER A 35 -17.83 -8.58 -3.60
CA SER A 35 -16.60 -9.10 -4.24
C SER A 35 -15.44 -9.27 -3.26
N GLN A 36 -15.38 -8.41 -2.24
CA GLN A 36 -14.42 -8.49 -1.14
C GLN A 36 -15.03 -7.91 0.14
N PRO A 37 -14.92 -8.60 1.29
CA PRO A 37 -15.41 -8.08 2.58
C PRO A 37 -14.43 -7.11 3.24
N VAL A 38 -13.16 -7.08 2.81
CA VAL A 38 -12.13 -6.20 3.39
C VAL A 38 -11.59 -5.26 2.31
N LEU A 39 -11.67 -3.97 2.60
CA LEU A 39 -11.14 -2.90 1.76
C LEU A 39 -9.90 -2.32 2.42
N ASP A 40 -8.74 -2.78 1.97
CA ASP A 40 -7.46 -2.35 2.51
C ASP A 40 -6.89 -1.18 1.70
N TYR A 41 -6.77 -0.02 2.33
CA TYR A 41 -6.15 1.17 1.75
C TYR A 41 -4.63 1.08 1.75
N GLY A 42 -4.02 0.12 2.46
CA GLY A 42 -2.58 -0.11 2.50
C GLY A 42 -1.91 0.64 3.66
N LEU A 43 -0.57 0.66 3.63
CA LEU A 43 0.24 1.39 4.61
C LEU A 43 0.49 2.83 4.13
N MET A 44 0.16 3.78 5.00
CA MET A 44 0.30 5.21 4.77
C MET A 44 1.55 5.74 5.48
N ASN A 45 2.38 6.45 4.71
CA ASN A 45 3.64 7.03 5.20
C ASN A 45 3.62 8.57 5.13
N ARG A 46 4.33 9.22 6.04
CA ARG A 46 4.59 10.67 6.16
C ARG A 46 5.47 11.25 5.05
N ALA A 47 6.26 10.44 4.33
CA ALA A 47 7.24 10.91 3.32
C ALA A 47 6.65 11.51 2.03
N ILE A 48 5.39 11.95 2.04
CA ILE A 48 4.78 12.67 0.93
C ILE A 48 4.66 14.13 1.35
N ARG A 49 5.32 15.01 0.59
CA ARG A 49 5.34 16.47 0.78
C ARG A 49 3.94 17.06 1.07
N PRO A 50 3.86 18.14 1.87
CA PRO A 50 2.60 18.75 2.23
C PRO A 50 2.06 19.56 1.06
N ASP A 51 1.00 19.08 0.42
CA ASP A 51 -0.07 20.01 0.07
C ASP A 51 -0.75 20.39 1.39
N ALA A 52 -0.95 21.69 1.62
CA ALA A 52 -1.55 22.27 2.81
C ALA A 52 -3.07 21.95 2.95
N ALA A 53 -3.48 20.77 2.50
CA ALA A 53 -4.84 20.28 2.61
C ALA A 53 -5.10 19.76 4.04
N PRO A 54 -6.18 20.18 4.70
CA PRO A 54 -6.50 19.74 6.06
C PRO A 54 -6.78 18.23 6.16
N GLU A 55 -7.07 17.59 5.03
CA GLU A 55 -7.31 16.15 4.91
C GLU A 55 -6.46 15.56 3.77
N ARG A 56 -5.83 14.42 4.04
CA ARG A 56 -5.13 13.61 3.04
C ARG A 56 -6.06 12.55 2.47
N ASN A 57 -6.14 12.47 1.15
CA ASN A 57 -6.86 11.41 0.44
C ASN A 57 -6.04 10.11 0.45
N LEU A 58 -6.65 9.01 0.88
CA LEU A 58 -6.04 7.67 0.95
C LEU A 58 -6.21 6.88 -0.36
N GLY A 59 -6.87 7.47 -1.35
CA GLY A 59 -7.20 6.85 -2.62
C GLY A 59 -8.60 6.25 -2.65
N GLU A 60 -8.87 5.49 -3.69
CA GLU A 60 -10.16 4.87 -3.95
C GLU A 60 -10.06 3.35 -3.93
N ARG A 61 -11.11 2.69 -3.43
CA ARG A 61 -11.26 1.24 -3.48
C ARG A 61 -12.61 0.89 -4.08
N GLN A 62 -12.61 -0.10 -4.97
CA GLN A 62 -13.81 -0.54 -5.65
C GLN A 62 -14.22 -1.93 -5.14
N LEU A 63 -15.52 -2.14 -5.03
CA LEU A 63 -16.11 -3.46 -4.80
C LEU A 63 -17.41 -3.56 -5.58
N SER A 64 -17.78 -4.77 -5.99
CA SER A 64 -19.10 -5.02 -6.56
C SER A 64 -19.99 -5.69 -5.52
N LEU A 65 -21.28 -5.37 -5.58
CA LEU A 65 -22.31 -6.05 -4.81
C LEU A 65 -23.29 -6.73 -5.76
N THR A 66 -23.83 -7.87 -5.33
CA THR A 66 -24.86 -8.62 -6.07
C THR A 66 -25.88 -9.19 -5.10
N LEU A 67 -27.15 -8.90 -5.32
CA LEU A 67 -28.29 -9.51 -4.64
C LEU A 67 -29.12 -10.29 -5.66
N SER A 68 -29.33 -11.58 -5.40
CA SER A 68 -30.07 -12.47 -6.29
C SER A 68 -31.08 -13.30 -5.51
N CYS A 69 -32.33 -13.35 -5.98
CA CYS A 69 -33.45 -14.03 -5.35
C CYS A 69 -34.24 -14.85 -6.38
N ALA A 70 -34.90 -15.91 -5.92
CA ALA A 70 -35.71 -16.77 -6.80
C ALA A 70 -36.96 -16.06 -7.37
N GLN A 71 -37.56 -15.13 -6.62
CA GLN A 71 -38.75 -14.38 -7.01
C GLN A 71 -38.47 -12.87 -7.02
N PRO A 72 -39.23 -12.08 -7.81
CA PRO A 72 -39.11 -10.63 -7.78
C PRO A 72 -39.45 -10.08 -6.40
N ILE A 73 -38.54 -9.30 -5.83
CA ILE A 73 -38.73 -8.64 -4.53
C ILE A 73 -38.27 -7.19 -4.59
N ASP A 74 -38.53 -6.45 -3.52
CA ASP A 74 -37.89 -5.16 -3.27
C ASP A 74 -36.37 -5.37 -3.11
N MET A 75 -35.59 -4.72 -3.97
CA MET A 75 -34.13 -4.81 -4.00
C MET A 75 -33.45 -3.65 -3.26
N SER A 76 -34.18 -2.99 -2.35
CA SER A 76 -33.63 -1.92 -1.53
C SER A 76 -32.50 -2.41 -0.62
N LEU A 77 -31.39 -1.68 -0.63
CA LEU A 77 -30.25 -1.95 0.24
C LEU A 77 -30.01 -0.78 1.18
N PHE A 78 -29.59 -1.07 2.41
CA PHE A 78 -29.11 -0.08 3.38
C PHE A 78 -27.66 -0.35 3.73
N TYR A 79 -26.90 0.68 4.04
CA TYR A 79 -25.55 0.53 4.57
C TYR A 79 -25.47 1.20 5.94
N ARG A 80 -25.26 0.38 6.98
CA ARG A 80 -25.17 0.82 8.37
C ARG A 80 -23.73 0.92 8.79
N ALA A 81 -23.29 2.13 9.11
CA ALA A 81 -22.00 2.44 9.70
C ALA A 81 -22.09 3.78 10.45
N MET A 82 -21.12 4.08 11.31
CA MET A 82 -21.08 5.37 12.01
C MET A 82 -20.93 6.52 11.00
N ALA A 83 -21.73 7.58 11.16
CA ALA A 83 -21.65 8.77 10.34
C ALA A 83 -20.67 9.80 10.95
N THR A 84 -19.91 10.51 10.10
CA THR A 84 -19.15 11.71 10.51
C THR A 84 -19.91 12.97 10.08
N THR A 85 -20.50 12.95 8.89
CA THR A 85 -21.32 14.04 8.33
C THR A 85 -22.54 13.45 7.63
N THR A 86 -23.38 14.29 7.03
CA THR A 86 -24.51 13.84 6.20
C THR A 86 -24.08 13.16 4.89
N GLU A 87 -22.83 13.27 4.50
CA GLU A 87 -22.29 12.77 3.21
C GLU A 87 -21.17 11.74 3.38
N ARG A 88 -20.63 11.60 4.60
CA ARG A 88 -19.46 10.76 4.89
C ARG A 88 -19.65 9.94 6.17
N PHE A 89 -19.15 8.71 6.10
CA PHE A 89 -19.03 7.81 7.23
C PHE A 89 -17.73 8.03 7.98
N HIS A 90 -17.69 7.58 9.23
CA HIS A 90 -16.56 7.68 10.14
C HIS A 90 -15.53 6.59 9.89
N PHE A 91 -14.25 6.97 9.81
CA PHE A 91 -13.14 6.04 9.64
C PHE A 91 -12.11 6.17 10.76
N ALA A 92 -12.27 5.35 11.81
CA ALA A 92 -11.50 5.48 13.05
C ALA A 92 -11.44 6.94 13.56
N GLU A 93 -10.54 7.27 14.48
CA GLU A 93 -10.66 8.51 15.25
C GLU A 93 -10.60 9.82 14.44
N ARG A 94 -9.90 9.85 13.30
CA ARG A 94 -9.63 11.09 12.54
C ARG A 94 -9.73 10.91 11.03
N GLY A 95 -10.50 9.93 10.60
CA GLY A 95 -10.75 9.68 9.19
C GLY A 95 -12.24 9.75 8.85
N SER A 96 -12.50 9.88 7.56
CA SER A 96 -13.84 9.73 7.00
C SER A 96 -13.78 9.02 5.66
N TYR A 97 -14.88 8.39 5.24
CA TYR A 97 -14.99 7.84 3.90
C TYR A 97 -16.35 8.17 3.28
N GLN A 98 -16.36 8.29 1.95
CA GLN A 98 -17.54 8.48 1.14
C GLN A 98 -17.74 7.26 0.26
N MET A 99 -18.99 6.83 0.12
CA MET A 99 -19.36 5.75 -0.77
C MET A 99 -20.16 6.29 -1.95
N ARG A 100 -19.75 5.95 -3.17
CA ARG A 100 -20.48 6.21 -4.40
C ARG A 100 -20.94 4.90 -5.00
N ILE A 101 -22.19 4.84 -5.42
CA ILE A 101 -22.78 3.70 -6.13
C ILE A 101 -23.05 4.10 -7.57
N ARG A 102 -22.74 3.20 -8.52
CA ARG A 102 -22.94 3.41 -9.95
C ARG A 102 -23.12 2.09 -10.69
N ASP A 103 -23.36 2.18 -11.99
CA ASP A 103 -23.41 1.04 -12.92
C ASP A 103 -24.43 -0.03 -12.44
N ALA A 104 -25.59 0.44 -11.96
CA ALA A 104 -26.63 -0.42 -11.42
C ALA A 104 -27.38 -1.18 -12.52
N VAL A 105 -27.56 -2.48 -12.31
CA VAL A 105 -28.24 -3.39 -13.22
C VAL A 105 -29.30 -4.17 -12.45
N LEU A 106 -30.53 -4.18 -12.96
CA LEU A 106 -31.64 -4.98 -12.45
C LEU A 106 -32.10 -5.94 -13.55
N ASP A 107 -32.09 -7.24 -13.26
CA ASP A 107 -32.53 -8.30 -14.18
C ASP A 107 -31.88 -8.22 -15.58
N GLY A 108 -30.63 -7.76 -15.63
CA GLY A 108 -29.83 -7.60 -16.85
C GLY A 108 -30.03 -6.27 -17.58
N GLN A 109 -30.89 -5.37 -17.08
CA GLN A 109 -31.10 -4.04 -17.64
C GLN A 109 -30.46 -2.96 -16.77
N SER A 110 -29.85 -1.96 -17.41
CA SER A 110 -29.36 -0.78 -16.69
C SER A 110 -30.53 -0.03 -16.07
N VAL A 111 -30.39 0.33 -14.79
CA VAL A 111 -31.37 1.10 -14.04
C VAL A 111 -30.71 2.31 -13.39
N GLU A 112 -31.51 3.32 -13.04
CA GLU A 112 -31.05 4.39 -12.14
C GLU A 112 -31.07 3.91 -10.69
N ILE A 113 -30.39 4.65 -9.82
CA ILE A 113 -30.37 4.42 -8.38
C ILE A 113 -31.17 5.55 -7.74
N GLY A 114 -32.09 5.21 -6.85
CA GLY A 114 -32.81 6.16 -6.01
C GLY A 114 -32.32 6.14 -4.56
N LEU A 115 -32.12 7.30 -3.94
CA LEU A 115 -31.84 7.42 -2.51
C LEU A 115 -33.14 7.54 -1.71
N ILE A 116 -33.38 6.61 -0.79
CA ILE A 116 -34.61 6.52 0.00
C ILE A 116 -34.32 6.68 1.50
N ALA A 117 -35.21 7.35 2.23
CA ALA A 117 -35.12 7.44 3.69
C ALA A 117 -35.56 6.15 4.40
N GLY A 118 -36.31 5.29 3.69
CA GLY A 118 -36.84 4.04 4.22
C GLY A 118 -37.52 3.23 3.13
N ILE A 119 -37.75 1.94 3.40
CA ILE A 119 -38.39 1.02 2.43
C ILE A 119 -39.77 1.54 2.04
N GLY A 120 -40.05 1.51 0.73
CA GLY A 120 -41.31 1.98 0.16
C GLY A 120 -41.50 3.50 0.15
N GLN A 121 -40.55 4.29 0.65
CA GLN A 121 -40.57 5.75 0.52
C GLN A 121 -40.13 6.17 -0.89
N PRO A 122 -40.64 7.30 -1.42
CA PRO A 122 -40.19 7.82 -2.70
C PRO A 122 -38.70 8.22 -2.63
N PRO A 123 -37.92 8.01 -3.71
CA PRO A 123 -36.55 8.49 -3.77
C PRO A 123 -36.47 10.01 -3.64
N ALA A 124 -35.63 10.50 -2.73
CA ALA A 124 -35.33 11.92 -2.58
C ALA A 124 -34.42 12.45 -3.70
N GLU A 125 -33.62 11.56 -4.30
CA GLU A 125 -32.69 11.84 -5.38
C GLU A 125 -32.56 10.59 -6.25
N MET A 126 -32.37 10.77 -7.56
CA MET A 126 -32.22 9.67 -8.52
C MET A 126 -31.14 10.03 -9.54
N ALA A 127 -30.22 9.11 -9.80
CA ALA A 127 -29.25 9.23 -10.88
C ALA A 127 -28.62 7.87 -11.21
N SER A 128 -27.88 7.79 -12.32
CA SER A 128 -27.03 6.63 -12.66
C SER A 128 -25.80 6.47 -11.76
N SER A 129 -25.44 7.52 -11.01
CA SER A 129 -24.31 7.54 -10.08
C SER A 129 -24.63 8.48 -8.92
N LEU A 130 -24.65 7.97 -7.68
CA LEU A 130 -25.01 8.73 -6.48
C LEU A 130 -24.02 8.51 -5.35
N ILE A 131 -23.89 9.52 -4.49
CA ILE A 131 -23.26 9.34 -3.18
C ILE A 131 -24.27 8.60 -2.30
N TRP A 132 -23.91 7.41 -1.83
CA TRP A 132 -24.72 6.67 -0.88
C TRP A 132 -24.45 7.19 0.53
N ARG A 133 -25.33 8.08 0.98
CA ARG A 133 -25.19 8.83 2.22
C ARG A 133 -25.56 8.01 3.45
N PRO A 134 -25.02 8.35 4.64
CA PRO A 134 -25.52 7.84 5.90
C PRO A 134 -27.04 8.02 6.06
N GLU A 135 -27.67 7.12 6.82
CA GLU A 135 -29.12 7.09 7.09
C GLU A 135 -30.03 6.92 5.86
N HIS A 136 -29.48 6.66 4.66
CA HIS A 136 -30.26 6.42 3.45
C HIS A 136 -30.08 5.00 2.93
N GLY A 137 -31.15 4.45 2.39
CA GLY A 137 -31.10 3.27 1.53
C GLY A 137 -30.97 3.65 0.06
N ILE A 138 -30.67 2.67 -0.76
CA ILE A 138 -30.74 2.76 -2.22
C ILE A 138 -31.78 1.78 -2.75
N VAL A 139 -32.42 2.14 -3.86
CA VAL A 139 -33.42 1.30 -4.54
C VAL A 139 -33.21 1.42 -6.06
N PRO A 140 -33.35 0.34 -6.85
CA PRO A 140 -33.33 0.46 -8.31
C PRO A 140 -34.56 1.21 -8.82
N VAL A 141 -34.33 2.10 -9.79
CA VAL A 141 -35.35 2.99 -10.36
C VAL A 141 -35.39 2.82 -11.87
N GLN A 142 -36.60 2.71 -12.42
CA GLN A 142 -36.82 2.70 -13.87
C GLN A 142 -37.93 3.70 -14.21
N ALA A 143 -37.66 4.58 -15.19
CA ALA A 143 -38.57 5.66 -15.58
C ALA A 143 -39.06 6.51 -14.39
N GLY A 144 -38.17 6.80 -13.43
CA GLY A 144 -38.46 7.62 -12.24
C GLY A 144 -39.27 6.92 -11.15
N VAL A 145 -39.52 5.61 -11.25
CA VAL A 145 -40.27 4.82 -10.26
C VAL A 145 -39.40 3.70 -9.70
N ALA A 146 -39.46 3.48 -8.39
CA ALA A 146 -38.81 2.33 -7.75
C ALA A 146 -39.40 1.01 -8.27
N VAL A 147 -38.55 0.06 -8.61
CA VAL A 147 -38.95 -1.22 -9.23
C VAL A 147 -38.46 -2.43 -8.44
N GLN A 148 -39.20 -3.52 -8.53
CA GLN A 148 -38.82 -4.83 -7.98
C GLN A 148 -38.12 -5.67 -9.05
N GLY A 149 -37.28 -6.62 -8.64
CA GLY A 149 -36.60 -7.53 -9.57
C GLY A 149 -36.06 -8.77 -8.88
N ARG A 150 -35.35 -9.62 -9.61
CA ARG A 150 -34.76 -10.88 -9.11
C ARG A 150 -33.26 -10.81 -8.90
N SER A 151 -32.55 -10.00 -9.69
CA SER A 151 -31.10 -9.87 -9.65
C SER A 151 -30.69 -8.42 -9.75
N PHE A 152 -30.13 -7.88 -8.68
CA PHE A 152 -29.56 -6.54 -8.62
C PHE A 152 -28.05 -6.61 -8.49
N SER A 153 -27.31 -5.82 -9.28
CA SER A 153 -25.87 -5.63 -9.10
C SER A 153 -25.47 -4.18 -9.31
N ALA A 154 -24.41 -3.76 -8.64
CA ALA A 154 -23.86 -2.41 -8.75
C ALA A 154 -22.38 -2.37 -8.39
N GLN A 155 -21.70 -1.31 -8.82
CA GLN A 155 -20.32 -1.00 -8.42
C GLN A 155 -20.33 0.05 -7.32
N LEU A 156 -19.55 -0.18 -6.26
CA LEU A 156 -19.28 0.80 -5.23
C LEU A 156 -17.84 1.31 -5.36
N GLN A 157 -17.67 2.62 -5.20
CA GLN A 157 -16.40 3.31 -5.11
C GLN A 157 -16.32 4.01 -3.76
N LEU A 158 -15.36 3.59 -2.93
CA LEU A 158 -15.14 4.12 -1.60
C LEU A 158 -13.86 4.95 -1.61
N THR A 159 -13.98 6.23 -1.31
CA THR A 159 -12.84 7.17 -1.19
C THR A 159 -12.69 7.53 0.30
N ALA A 160 -11.48 7.45 0.83
CA ALA A 160 -11.20 7.69 2.24
C ALA A 160 -10.24 8.86 2.44
N TRP A 161 -10.39 9.56 3.56
CA TRP A 161 -9.57 10.70 3.95
C TRP A 161 -9.14 10.59 5.42
N VAL A 162 -7.97 11.13 5.73
CA VAL A 162 -7.44 11.25 7.10
C VAL A 162 -6.96 12.67 7.37
N GLN A 163 -7.24 13.20 8.56
CA GLN A 163 -6.68 14.48 8.98
C GLN A 163 -5.17 14.37 9.22
N GLU A 164 -4.40 15.39 8.88
CA GLU A 164 -2.92 15.37 8.97
C GLU A 164 -2.40 15.01 10.37
N GLN A 165 -3.06 15.50 11.43
CA GLN A 165 -2.71 15.17 12.81
C GLN A 165 -2.96 13.69 13.15
N GLY A 166 -3.87 13.01 12.43
CA GLY A 166 -4.10 11.57 12.57
C GLY A 166 -2.98 10.70 12.01
N MET A 167 -2.08 11.27 11.21
CA MET A 167 -0.89 10.59 10.68
C MET A 167 0.36 10.78 11.54
N GLN A 168 0.28 11.56 12.62
CA GLN A 168 1.39 11.74 13.58
C GLN A 168 1.42 10.62 14.62
N VAL A 169 1.53 9.38 14.14
CA VAL A 169 1.63 8.21 14.99
C VAL A 169 3.11 7.91 15.20
N ARG A 170 3.53 7.74 16.45
CA ARG A 170 4.92 7.40 16.79
C ARG A 170 5.26 5.94 16.47
N ASP A 171 4.24 5.09 16.53
CA ASP A 171 4.31 3.65 16.27
C ASP A 171 3.37 3.27 15.12
N ALA A 172 3.53 2.07 14.56
CA ALA A 172 2.58 1.55 13.59
C ALA A 172 1.19 1.37 14.22
N VAL A 173 0.14 1.91 13.61
CA VAL A 173 -1.25 1.72 14.00
C VAL A 173 -2.10 1.24 12.83
N THR A 174 -3.07 0.38 13.11
CA THR A 174 -4.08 -0.03 12.13
C THR A 174 -5.40 0.60 12.51
N TRP A 175 -6.01 1.32 11.57
CA TRP A 175 -7.34 1.89 11.68
C TRP A 175 -8.33 1.01 10.94
N GLU A 176 -9.44 0.72 11.59
CA GLU A 176 -10.54 -0.07 11.03
C GLU A 176 -11.87 0.65 11.21
N ALA A 177 -12.76 0.49 10.23
CA ALA A 177 -14.17 0.83 10.34
C ALA A 177 -15.01 -0.34 9.85
N PHE A 178 -16.12 -0.59 10.53
CA PHE A 178 -17.03 -1.68 10.26
C PHE A 178 -18.34 -1.13 9.72
N GLY A 179 -18.85 -1.76 8.66
CA GLY A 179 -20.16 -1.45 8.09
C GLY A 179 -20.92 -2.71 7.72
N VAL A 180 -22.24 -2.59 7.69
CA VAL A 180 -23.15 -3.69 7.35
C VAL A 180 -24.05 -3.25 6.21
N PHE A 181 -23.93 -3.92 5.07
CA PHE A 181 -24.93 -3.87 4.02
C PHE A 181 -26.12 -4.74 4.39
N ASP A 182 -27.33 -4.22 4.28
CA ASP A 182 -28.57 -4.88 4.65
C ASP A 182 -29.58 -4.85 3.50
N ALA A 183 -29.86 -6.03 2.95
CA ALA A 183 -30.95 -6.29 2.02
C ALA A 183 -32.19 -6.68 2.83
N VAL A 184 -32.91 -5.67 3.34
CA VAL A 184 -33.95 -5.86 4.36
C VAL A 184 -35.06 -6.80 3.89
N ALA A 185 -35.57 -6.62 2.67
CA ALA A 185 -36.63 -7.47 2.11
C ALA A 185 -36.17 -8.91 1.86
N ALA A 186 -34.88 -9.12 1.60
CA ALA A 186 -34.26 -10.43 1.45
C ALA A 186 -33.88 -11.07 2.80
N GLY A 187 -33.85 -10.29 3.90
CA GLY A 187 -33.33 -10.71 5.19
C GLY A 187 -31.85 -11.11 5.16
N ARG A 188 -31.05 -10.48 4.29
CA ARG A 188 -29.62 -10.81 4.13
C ARG A 188 -28.73 -9.62 4.46
N THR A 189 -27.69 -9.88 5.24
CA THR A 189 -26.68 -8.89 5.58
C THR A 189 -25.30 -9.32 5.08
N ARG A 190 -24.45 -8.34 4.78
CA ARG A 190 -23.02 -8.56 4.51
C ARG A 190 -22.20 -7.50 5.22
N GLU A 191 -21.18 -7.95 5.92
CA GLU A 191 -20.25 -7.08 6.62
C GLU A 191 -19.14 -6.64 5.67
N ALA A 192 -18.68 -5.42 5.87
CA ALA A 192 -17.49 -4.89 5.23
C ALA A 192 -16.59 -4.21 6.27
N THR A 193 -15.29 -4.45 6.14
CA THR A 193 -14.25 -3.82 6.94
C THR A 193 -13.41 -2.91 6.06
N LEU A 194 -13.36 -1.63 6.39
CA LEU A 194 -12.39 -0.71 5.81
C LEU A 194 -11.18 -0.67 6.72
N ARG A 195 -9.97 -0.81 6.15
CA ARG A 195 -8.72 -0.84 6.90
C ARG A 195 -7.68 0.08 6.27
N ALA A 196 -6.94 0.80 7.11
CA ALA A 196 -5.75 1.55 6.73
C ALA A 196 -4.68 1.35 7.81
N ARG A 197 -3.43 1.18 7.39
CA ARG A 197 -2.29 1.12 8.31
C ARG A 197 -1.52 2.44 8.23
N PHE A 198 -1.03 2.92 9.35
CA PHE A 198 -0.18 4.11 9.43
C PHE A 198 1.07 3.74 10.20
N ALA A 199 2.25 3.87 9.60
CA ALA A 199 3.51 3.64 10.30
C ALA A 199 4.54 4.70 9.90
N PRO A 200 5.53 4.98 10.76
CA PRO A 200 6.74 5.68 10.32
C PRO A 200 7.39 4.94 9.14
N ALA A 201 7.97 5.67 8.18
CA ALA A 201 8.81 5.05 7.17
C ALA A 201 9.99 4.36 7.87
N ALA A 202 10.06 3.03 7.80
CA ALA A 202 11.25 2.28 8.15
C ALA A 202 11.70 1.54 6.90
N CYS A 203 12.91 1.85 6.43
CA CYS A 203 13.60 1.17 5.36
C CYS A 203 14.80 0.44 5.96
N GLU A 204 14.93 -0.85 5.67
CA GLU A 204 16.03 -1.68 6.10
C GLU A 204 16.97 -1.97 4.91
N PRO A 205 18.21 -1.43 4.93
CA PRO A 205 19.22 -1.77 3.93
C PRO A 205 19.92 -3.09 4.28
N VAL A 206 20.05 -3.98 3.30
CA VAL A 206 20.78 -5.25 3.42
C VAL A 206 21.75 -5.39 2.26
N LEU A 207 23.01 -5.65 2.59
CA LEU A 207 24.05 -6.00 1.62
C LEU A 207 24.22 -7.53 1.56
N SER A 208 24.40 -8.07 0.36
CA SER A 208 24.81 -9.47 0.19
C SER A 208 26.10 -9.77 0.95
N ASN A 209 26.29 -11.03 1.36
CA ASN A 209 27.47 -11.47 2.12
C ASN A 209 27.74 -10.66 3.40
N GLY A 210 26.71 -10.06 3.99
CA GLY A 210 26.85 -9.20 5.17
C GLY A 210 27.69 -7.94 4.92
N GLY A 211 27.85 -7.52 3.66
CA GLY A 211 28.69 -6.37 3.29
C GLY A 211 30.18 -6.68 3.18
N VAL A 212 30.60 -7.94 3.34
CA VAL A 212 32.02 -8.32 3.24
C VAL A 212 32.44 -8.41 1.76
N VAL A 213 33.51 -7.71 1.42
CA VAL A 213 34.15 -7.75 0.10
C VAL A 213 35.55 -8.35 0.26
N ASP A 214 35.71 -9.58 -0.21
CA ASP A 214 36.98 -10.30 -0.15
C ASP A 214 37.74 -10.25 -1.48
N PHE A 215 38.92 -9.65 -1.46
CA PHE A 215 39.87 -9.62 -2.58
C PHE A 215 40.85 -10.80 -2.57
N GLY A 216 40.80 -11.65 -1.54
CA GLY A 216 41.70 -12.77 -1.33
C GLY A 216 43.10 -12.32 -0.92
N THR A 217 44.06 -13.25 -1.02
CA THR A 217 45.47 -12.96 -0.76
C THR A 217 46.11 -12.35 -2.00
N LEU A 218 46.59 -11.11 -1.85
CA LEU A 218 47.34 -10.41 -2.89
C LEU A 218 48.85 -10.59 -2.65
N SER A 219 49.59 -11.00 -3.67
CA SER A 219 51.04 -11.10 -3.58
C SER A 219 51.70 -9.83 -4.11
N LYS A 220 52.81 -9.40 -3.49
CA LYS A 220 53.57 -8.20 -3.89
C LYS A 220 53.91 -8.16 -5.38
N LYS A 221 54.15 -9.33 -5.99
CA LYS A 221 54.47 -9.46 -7.42
C LYS A 221 53.31 -9.03 -8.36
N ASP A 222 52.09 -9.06 -7.84
CA ASP A 222 50.86 -8.71 -8.57
C ASP A 222 50.51 -7.22 -8.38
N LEU A 223 51.33 -6.49 -7.61
CA LEU A 223 51.19 -5.06 -7.33
C LEU A 223 52.28 -4.26 -8.05
N HIS A 224 51.99 -3.01 -8.36
CA HIS A 224 52.93 -2.11 -8.98
C HIS A 224 53.86 -1.45 -7.96
N ALA A 225 55.14 -1.30 -8.35
CA ALA A 225 56.15 -0.65 -7.53
C ALA A 225 55.92 0.87 -7.42
N ASP A 226 55.64 1.52 -8.56
CA ASP A 226 55.76 2.97 -8.72
C ASP A 226 54.44 3.68 -9.09
N GLN A 227 53.37 2.93 -9.24
CA GLN A 227 52.03 3.45 -9.56
C GLN A 227 50.96 2.73 -8.77
N ASP A 228 49.77 3.33 -8.70
CA ASP A 228 48.60 2.73 -8.08
C ASP A 228 48.24 1.39 -8.74
N THR A 229 47.83 0.42 -7.92
CA THR A 229 47.34 -0.87 -8.41
C THR A 229 45.82 -0.93 -8.26
N ARG A 230 45.11 -0.98 -9.39
CA ARG A 230 43.65 -1.19 -9.40
C ARG A 230 43.34 -2.68 -9.28
N LEU A 231 42.57 -3.05 -8.28
CA LEU A 231 42.12 -4.42 -8.12
C LEU A 231 40.92 -4.70 -9.04
N PRO A 232 40.70 -5.97 -9.45
CA PRO A 232 39.48 -6.34 -10.14
C PRO A 232 38.24 -5.96 -9.31
N PRO A 233 37.24 -5.29 -9.90
CA PRO A 233 36.06 -4.84 -9.17
C PRO A 233 35.29 -6.02 -8.57
N LYS A 234 34.68 -5.79 -7.41
CA LYS A 234 33.83 -6.78 -6.72
C LYS A 234 32.43 -6.20 -6.57
N SER A 235 31.41 -7.05 -6.71
CA SER A 235 30.02 -6.60 -6.64
C SER A 235 29.31 -7.17 -5.43
N LEU A 236 28.45 -6.34 -4.83
CA LEU A 236 27.47 -6.72 -3.83
C LEU A 236 26.07 -6.41 -4.36
N THR A 237 25.06 -7.13 -3.89
CA THR A 237 23.66 -6.70 -4.06
C THR A 237 23.25 -5.88 -2.84
N LEU A 238 22.82 -4.64 -3.05
CA LEU A 238 22.12 -3.84 -2.05
C LEU A 238 20.62 -4.01 -2.25
N ARG A 239 19.92 -4.42 -1.18
CA ARG A 239 18.46 -4.41 -1.10
C ARG A 239 18.03 -3.39 -0.07
N VAL A 240 17.01 -2.60 -0.38
CA VAL A 240 16.35 -1.73 0.59
C VAL A 240 14.88 -2.09 0.58
N GLY A 241 14.42 -2.67 1.69
CA GLY A 241 13.01 -2.98 1.90
C GLY A 241 12.41 -1.96 2.85
N CYS A 242 11.37 -1.26 2.42
CA CYS A 242 10.61 -0.34 3.24
C CYS A 242 9.22 -0.90 3.52
N ASP A 243 8.66 -0.57 4.69
CA ASP A 243 7.31 -1.02 5.04
C ASP A 243 6.22 -0.42 4.12
N ALA A 244 6.53 0.73 3.48
CA ALA A 244 5.69 1.43 2.49
C ALA A 244 6.56 2.14 1.43
N PRO A 245 5.97 2.51 0.27
CA PRO A 245 6.64 3.36 -0.72
C PRO A 245 7.17 4.65 -0.08
N THR A 246 8.48 4.87 -0.18
CA THR A 246 9.20 5.92 0.55
C THR A 246 10.22 6.58 -0.37
N SER A 247 10.34 7.90 -0.28
CA SER A 247 11.42 8.62 -0.94
C SER A 247 12.62 8.64 0.00
N PHE A 248 13.76 8.13 -0.47
CA PHE A 248 14.98 8.08 0.31
C PHE A 248 16.22 8.33 -0.54
N ALA A 249 17.32 8.69 0.11
CA ALA A 249 18.65 8.77 -0.49
C ALA A 249 19.65 7.90 0.26
N LEU A 250 20.75 7.58 -0.43
CA LEU A 250 21.92 6.89 0.09
C LEU A 250 23.05 7.89 0.26
N ILE A 251 23.71 7.82 1.41
CA ILE A 251 25.06 8.36 1.62
C ILE A 251 25.93 7.28 2.21
N MET A 252 27.24 7.49 2.21
CA MET A 252 28.17 6.55 2.81
C MET A 252 29.22 7.23 3.68
N HIS A 253 29.43 6.67 4.86
CA HIS A 253 30.43 7.12 5.83
C HIS A 253 31.68 6.25 5.78
N ASP A 254 32.85 6.91 5.86
CA ASP A 254 34.13 6.21 6.06
C ASP A 254 34.32 5.90 7.55
N ASN A 255 34.23 4.62 7.92
CA ASN A 255 34.49 4.20 9.31
C ASN A 255 36.00 4.19 9.61
N ARG A 256 36.85 4.44 8.62
CA ARG A 256 38.31 4.56 8.68
C ARG A 256 38.80 5.91 8.16
N SER A 257 38.02 6.96 8.44
CA SER A 257 38.34 8.33 8.04
C SER A 257 39.81 8.70 8.29
N GLY A 258 40.44 9.35 7.32
CA GLY A 258 41.85 9.74 7.37
C GLY A 258 42.84 8.62 7.03
N SER A 259 42.38 7.48 6.52
CA SER A 259 43.24 6.42 5.97
C SER A 259 43.27 6.34 4.44
N ALA A 260 42.34 7.00 3.74
CA ALA A 260 42.35 7.07 2.28
C ALA A 260 43.56 7.83 1.73
N MET A 261 44.17 7.33 0.65
CA MET A 261 45.29 8.01 -0.04
C MET A 261 44.92 9.39 -0.61
N LEU A 262 43.64 9.63 -0.89
CA LEU A 262 43.07 10.87 -1.38
C LEU A 262 41.82 11.20 -0.56
N ASP A 263 41.70 12.44 -0.11
CA ASP A 263 40.47 12.91 0.52
C ASP A 263 39.56 13.51 -0.54
N SER A 264 38.54 12.75 -0.92
CA SER A 264 37.52 13.17 -1.88
C SER A 264 36.13 12.78 -1.41
N GLU A 265 35.10 13.31 -2.07
CA GLU A 265 33.70 13.04 -1.77
C GLU A 265 33.32 11.55 -1.90
N ILE A 266 34.10 10.75 -2.66
CA ILE A 266 33.73 9.38 -3.07
C ILE A 266 34.79 8.33 -2.70
N ASP A 267 35.89 8.75 -2.07
CA ASP A 267 37.00 7.88 -1.70
C ASP A 267 36.99 7.58 -0.20
N TYR A 268 37.00 6.29 0.10
CA TYR A 268 36.99 5.70 1.44
C TYR A 268 38.30 4.95 1.69
N GLY A 269 38.81 4.95 2.92
CA GLY A 269 40.15 4.44 3.19
C GLY A 269 40.25 2.93 3.38
N LEU A 270 41.29 2.31 2.81
CA LEU A 270 41.62 0.88 3.03
C LEU A 270 42.48 0.61 4.26
N GLY A 271 42.57 1.57 5.19
CA GLY A 271 43.41 1.49 6.38
C GLY A 271 44.85 1.96 6.16
N LYS A 272 45.69 1.69 7.16
CA LYS A 272 47.11 2.05 7.19
C LYS A 272 47.97 0.83 7.48
N ASP A 273 49.17 0.80 6.92
CA ASP A 273 50.14 -0.24 7.20
C ASP A 273 50.76 -0.09 8.61
N GLY A 274 51.69 -0.99 8.94
CA GLY A 274 52.38 -1.01 10.22
C GLY A 274 53.19 0.23 10.56
N SER A 275 53.58 0.99 9.53
CA SER A 275 54.37 2.22 9.61
C SER A 275 53.49 3.48 9.49
N GLY A 276 52.16 3.31 9.36
CA GLY A 276 51.20 4.40 9.24
C GLY A 276 51.01 4.92 7.80
N ASN A 277 51.59 4.28 6.80
CA ASN A 277 51.37 4.64 5.40
C ASN A 277 49.95 4.22 4.98
N ARG A 278 49.32 5.04 4.14
CA ARG A 278 47.95 4.81 3.66
C ARG A 278 47.97 3.68 2.63
N ILE A 279 47.27 2.59 2.90
CA ILE A 279 47.31 1.40 2.05
C ILE A 279 46.67 1.67 0.68
N GLY A 280 45.61 2.48 0.66
CA GLY A 280 44.87 2.77 -0.55
C GLY A 280 43.51 3.36 -0.27
N ARG A 281 42.61 3.19 -1.24
CA ARG A 281 41.22 3.66 -1.19
C ARG A 281 40.27 2.69 -1.87
N PHE A 282 39.00 2.80 -1.55
CA PHE A 282 37.92 2.17 -2.28
C PHE A 282 36.78 3.15 -2.53
N SER A 283 35.97 2.88 -3.56
CA SER A 283 34.75 3.63 -3.88
C SER A 283 33.62 2.66 -4.22
N LEU A 284 32.37 3.10 -3.98
CA LEU A 284 31.17 2.33 -4.25
C LEU A 284 30.38 2.99 -5.37
N HIS A 285 30.22 2.28 -6.49
CA HIS A 285 29.47 2.73 -7.64
C HIS A 285 28.17 1.95 -7.74
N VAL A 286 27.11 2.64 -8.12
CA VAL A 286 25.82 2.01 -8.39
C VAL A 286 25.46 2.30 -9.84
N ASP A 287 25.12 1.27 -10.60
CA ASP A 287 24.62 1.43 -11.97
C ASP A 287 23.08 1.40 -11.95
N PRO A 288 22.39 2.47 -12.41
CA PRO A 288 20.93 2.47 -12.48
C PRO A 288 20.39 1.41 -13.44
N ALA A 289 21.17 0.91 -14.40
CA ALA A 289 20.76 -0.17 -15.29
C ALA A 289 20.57 -1.50 -14.55
N ASP A 290 21.28 -1.71 -13.44
CA ASP A 290 21.17 -2.89 -12.57
C ASP A 290 20.15 -2.69 -11.44
N ALA A 291 19.55 -1.50 -11.33
CA ALA A 291 18.58 -1.20 -10.30
C ALA A 291 17.17 -1.62 -10.74
N ASN A 292 16.52 -2.42 -9.91
CA ASN A 292 15.11 -2.76 -10.01
C ASN A 292 14.39 -2.27 -8.76
N ALA A 293 13.26 -1.58 -8.94
CA ALA A 293 12.40 -1.23 -7.82
C ALA A 293 10.93 -1.45 -8.14
N ASP A 294 10.24 -2.11 -7.20
CA ASP A 294 8.80 -2.38 -7.26
C ASP A 294 8.34 -2.85 -8.65
N GLY A 295 7.52 -2.03 -9.34
CA GLY A 295 7.05 -2.26 -10.70
C GLY A 295 7.53 -1.21 -11.71
N PHE A 296 8.55 -0.42 -11.39
CA PHE A 296 9.10 0.56 -12.33
C PHE A 296 9.80 -0.14 -13.49
N ALA A 297 9.51 0.28 -14.72
CA ALA A 297 10.10 -0.34 -15.92
C ALA A 297 11.62 -0.07 -16.03
N ARG A 298 12.07 1.09 -15.55
CA ARG A 298 13.48 1.49 -15.51
C ARG A 298 13.67 2.57 -14.45
N LEU A 299 14.85 2.58 -13.84
CA LEU A 299 15.28 3.63 -12.92
C LEU A 299 16.44 4.43 -13.51
N TYR A 300 16.56 5.66 -13.03
CA TYR A 300 17.65 6.59 -13.29
C TYR A 300 18.17 7.12 -11.96
N GLN A 301 19.45 7.46 -11.90
CA GLN A 301 20.03 8.09 -10.72
C GLN A 301 19.81 9.59 -10.74
N THR A 302 19.46 10.13 -9.59
CA THR A 302 19.47 11.57 -9.30
C THR A 302 20.28 11.82 -8.04
N HIS A 303 20.78 13.03 -7.87
CA HIS A 303 21.56 13.37 -6.68
C HIS A 303 21.37 14.81 -6.24
N SER A 304 21.60 15.05 -4.95
CA SER A 304 21.55 16.37 -4.33
C SER A 304 22.81 16.63 -3.52
N SER A 305 23.43 17.78 -3.75
CA SER A 305 24.55 18.29 -2.95
C SER A 305 24.11 19.27 -1.86
N ILE A 306 22.80 19.48 -1.71
CA ILE A 306 22.19 20.44 -0.76
C ILE A 306 21.05 19.79 0.03
N ALA A 307 21.33 18.59 0.54
CA ALA A 307 20.46 17.83 1.44
C ALA A 307 19.00 17.68 0.94
N GLY A 308 18.81 17.37 -0.35
CA GLY A 308 17.50 17.10 -0.94
C GLY A 308 16.64 18.33 -1.28
N THR A 309 17.15 19.54 -1.05
CA THR A 309 16.44 20.79 -1.38
C THR A 309 16.22 20.96 -2.88
N ALA A 310 17.22 20.57 -3.69
CA ALA A 310 17.12 20.50 -5.14
C ALA A 310 17.89 19.29 -5.68
N TRP A 311 17.47 18.80 -6.84
CA TRP A 311 17.96 17.56 -7.44
C TRP A 311 18.53 17.82 -8.83
N ASN A 312 19.62 17.15 -9.13
CA ASN A 312 20.14 17.09 -10.49
C ASN A 312 19.22 16.24 -11.36
N THR A 313 19.26 16.47 -12.67
CA THR A 313 18.46 15.73 -13.63
C THR A 313 18.78 14.24 -13.56
N GLY A 314 17.74 13.40 -13.56
CA GLY A 314 17.86 11.94 -13.67
C GLY A 314 18.78 11.55 -14.82
N SER A 315 19.63 10.54 -14.60
CA SER A 315 20.58 10.06 -15.60
C SER A 315 20.79 8.54 -15.49
N ALA A 316 21.10 7.92 -16.63
CA ALA A 316 21.54 6.53 -16.69
C ALA A 316 23.03 6.33 -16.40
N ASN A 317 23.78 7.41 -16.17
CA ASN A 317 25.22 7.33 -15.88
C ASN A 317 25.44 6.86 -14.44
N PRO A 318 26.25 5.80 -14.22
CA PRO A 318 26.61 5.37 -12.88
C PRO A 318 27.33 6.47 -12.12
N ILE A 319 26.94 6.70 -10.87
CA ILE A 319 27.66 7.57 -9.95
C ILE A 319 28.05 6.85 -8.67
N ALA A 320 29.13 7.34 -8.06
CA ALA A 320 29.56 6.86 -6.76
C ALA A 320 28.64 7.34 -5.64
N ILE A 321 28.46 6.50 -4.62
CA ILE A 321 27.88 6.92 -3.34
C ILE A 321 28.89 7.88 -2.69
N GLY A 322 28.39 9.05 -2.26
CA GLY A 322 29.22 10.11 -1.67
C GLY A 322 29.11 10.18 -0.15
N LYS A 323 30.05 10.90 0.46
CA LYS A 323 30.08 11.23 1.91
C LYS A 323 28.96 12.20 2.31
N SER A 324 28.65 13.17 1.46
CA SER A 324 27.70 14.26 1.71
C SER A 324 26.63 14.39 0.63
N ARG A 325 26.91 13.91 -0.59
CA ARG A 325 25.99 13.97 -1.72
C ARG A 325 24.97 12.83 -1.65
N TYR A 326 23.70 13.20 -1.58
CA TYR A 326 22.58 12.27 -1.58
C TYR A 326 22.48 11.61 -2.94
N LEU A 327 22.54 10.28 -2.99
CA LEU A 327 22.24 9.49 -4.17
C LEU A 327 20.83 8.92 -4.05
N ALA A 328 19.98 9.11 -5.05
CA ALA A 328 18.63 8.56 -5.05
C ALA A 328 18.19 8.12 -6.45
N PHE A 329 16.98 7.56 -6.56
CA PHE A 329 16.46 7.01 -7.81
C PHE A 329 15.17 7.69 -8.25
N THR A 330 15.03 7.92 -9.55
CA THR A 330 13.84 8.45 -10.21
C THR A 330 13.43 7.55 -11.36
N ASP A 331 12.17 7.61 -11.80
CA ASP A 331 11.63 6.79 -12.89
C ASP A 331 11.68 7.48 -14.27
N ASN A 332 12.16 8.73 -14.31
CA ASN A 332 12.17 9.56 -15.52
C ASN A 332 13.55 10.16 -15.81
N ASP A 333 14.06 9.92 -17.01
CA ASP A 333 15.33 10.48 -17.49
C ASP A 333 15.22 12.00 -17.63
N GLY A 334 16.27 12.73 -17.23
CA GLY A 334 16.27 14.19 -17.28
C GLY A 334 15.40 14.89 -16.22
N SER A 335 14.67 14.16 -15.37
CA SER A 335 13.80 14.77 -14.34
C SER A 335 14.60 15.38 -13.19
N SER A 336 14.26 16.61 -12.80
CA SER A 336 14.80 17.29 -11.60
C SER A 336 13.81 17.30 -10.43
N ALA A 337 12.70 16.55 -10.53
CA ALA A 337 11.68 16.47 -9.47
C ALA A 337 12.21 15.77 -8.19
N GLY A 338 13.31 15.02 -8.33
CA GLY A 338 13.91 14.24 -7.26
C GLY A 338 13.44 12.78 -7.26
N PRO A 339 13.69 12.06 -6.15
CA PRO A 339 13.45 10.63 -6.10
C PRO A 339 11.98 10.24 -5.98
N VAL A 340 11.65 9.15 -6.68
CA VAL A 340 10.33 8.55 -6.60
C VAL A 340 10.15 7.77 -5.31
N LEU A 341 8.90 7.43 -4.99
CA LEU A 341 8.58 6.57 -3.85
C LEU A 341 8.93 5.13 -4.22
N ILE A 342 9.84 4.52 -3.46
CA ILE A 342 10.26 3.13 -3.63
C ILE A 342 9.96 2.36 -2.33
N GLN A 343 9.35 1.19 -2.46
CA GLN A 343 9.14 0.27 -1.36
C GLN A 343 10.20 -0.82 -1.34
N ASN A 344 10.54 -1.41 -2.49
CA ASN A 344 11.54 -2.46 -2.60
C ASN A 344 12.55 -2.08 -3.68
N LEU A 345 13.78 -1.76 -3.27
CA LEU A 345 14.91 -1.56 -4.17
C LEU A 345 15.82 -2.78 -4.15
N SER A 346 16.30 -3.21 -5.31
CA SER A 346 17.42 -4.13 -5.46
C SER A 346 18.37 -3.58 -6.52
N THR A 347 19.65 -3.41 -6.19
CA THR A 347 20.65 -2.91 -7.13
C THR A 347 22.03 -3.51 -6.87
N THR A 348 22.88 -3.50 -7.89
CA THR A 348 24.28 -3.88 -7.77
C THR A 348 25.11 -2.70 -7.30
N VAL A 349 25.92 -2.92 -6.27
CA VAL A 349 26.95 -2.01 -5.80
C VAL A 349 28.30 -2.59 -6.21
N THR A 350 29.03 -1.88 -7.05
CA THR A 350 30.38 -2.25 -7.48
C THR A 350 31.40 -1.53 -6.61
N VAL A 351 32.30 -2.30 -6.02
CA VAL A 351 33.40 -1.84 -5.18
C VAL A 351 34.67 -1.85 -6.00
N ASP A 352 35.18 -0.65 -6.25
CA ASP A 352 36.47 -0.42 -6.89
C ASP A 352 37.51 -0.15 -5.80
N ALA A 353 38.59 -0.93 -5.78
CA ALA A 353 39.68 -0.77 -4.81
C ALA A 353 41.00 -0.47 -5.52
N VAL A 354 41.76 0.45 -4.93
CA VAL A 354 43.05 0.90 -5.43
C VAL A 354 44.06 0.86 -4.29
N ILE A 355 45.17 0.15 -4.50
CA ILE A 355 46.29 0.06 -3.57
C ILE A 355 47.38 1.04 -4.00
N ALA A 356 47.98 1.72 -3.03
CA ALA A 356 49.10 2.63 -3.24
C ALA A 356 50.34 1.89 -3.80
N PRO A 357 51.29 2.61 -4.43
CA PRO A 357 52.52 2.01 -4.94
C PRO A 357 53.28 1.28 -3.84
N THR A 358 53.78 0.09 -4.11
CA THR A 358 54.40 -0.74 -3.05
C THR A 358 55.68 -0.14 -2.46
N HIS A 359 56.35 0.80 -3.13
CA HIS A 359 57.48 1.53 -2.52
C HIS A 359 57.04 2.45 -1.38
N SER A 360 55.77 2.86 -1.36
CA SER A 360 55.19 3.72 -0.32
C SER A 360 54.64 2.94 0.87
N LEU A 361 54.70 1.60 0.81
CA LEU A 361 54.13 0.69 1.80
C LEU A 361 55.21 -0.15 2.50
N ASP A 362 55.02 -0.39 3.78
CA ASP A 362 55.80 -1.31 4.61
C ASP A 362 55.25 -2.74 4.48
N LEU A 363 55.74 -3.44 3.46
CA LEU A 363 55.42 -4.85 3.19
C LEU A 363 56.41 -5.83 3.85
N SER A 364 57.09 -5.42 4.94
CA SER A 364 57.95 -6.33 5.72
C SER A 364 57.16 -7.47 6.38
N ARG A 365 55.85 -7.27 6.55
CA ARG A 365 54.86 -8.24 7.01
C ARG A 365 53.62 -8.19 6.11
N ALA A 366 52.78 -9.20 6.23
CA ALA A 366 51.45 -9.16 5.63
C ALA A 366 50.65 -7.97 6.18
N ILE A 367 49.95 -7.28 5.28
CA ILE A 367 49.05 -6.16 5.57
C ILE A 367 47.64 -6.64 5.27
N GLU A 368 46.69 -6.36 6.16
CA GLU A 368 45.27 -6.56 5.90
C GLU A 368 44.67 -5.33 5.24
N LEU A 369 43.89 -5.53 4.17
CA LEU A 369 43.06 -4.47 3.60
C LEU A 369 41.86 -4.27 4.54
N ASP A 370 41.92 -3.22 5.35
CA ASP A 370 41.00 -3.00 6.45
C ASP A 370 40.15 -1.75 6.18
N GLY A 371 39.45 -1.79 5.04
CA GLY A 371 38.46 -0.80 4.64
C GLY A 371 37.11 -1.09 5.28
N ALA A 372 36.49 -0.06 5.87
CA ALA A 372 35.17 -0.19 6.48
C ALA A 372 34.36 1.09 6.26
N GLY A 373 33.08 0.94 5.94
CA GLY A 373 32.16 2.06 5.78
C GLY A 373 30.70 1.66 6.02
N THR A 374 29.86 2.67 6.18
CA THR A 374 28.43 2.50 6.49
C THR A 374 27.60 3.19 5.42
N ILE A 375 26.71 2.46 4.74
CA ILE A 375 25.69 3.07 3.88
C ILE A 375 24.51 3.46 4.77
N GLU A 376 24.14 4.74 4.75
CA GLU A 376 23.02 5.30 5.51
C GLU A 376 21.84 5.61 4.59
N ILE A 377 20.62 5.30 5.06
CA ILE A 377 19.37 5.72 4.44
C ILE A 377 18.96 7.08 5.00
N ILE A 378 18.84 8.08 4.12
CA ILE A 378 18.28 9.39 4.44
C ILE A 378 16.84 9.43 3.94
N TYR A 379 15.88 9.58 4.86
CA TYR A 379 14.48 9.78 4.52
C TYR A 379 14.25 11.24 4.06
N LEU A 380 13.43 11.42 3.02
CA LEU A 380 13.24 12.71 2.33
C LEU A 380 11.84 13.32 2.51
#